data_AF-A0AAW2F933-F1
#
_entry.id   AF-A0AAW2F933-F1
#
_cell.length_a   1.000
_cell.length_b   1.000
_cell.length_c   1.000
_cell.angle_alpha   90.00
_cell.angle_beta   90.00
_cell.angle_gamma   90.00
#
_symmetry.space_group_name_H-M   'P 1'
#
loop_
_entity.id
_entity.type
_entity.pdbx_description
1 polymer ?
#
loop_
_entity_poly.entity_id
_entity_poly.type
_entity_poly.pdbx_seq_one_letter_code
_entity_poly.pdbx_strand_id
1 'polypeptide(L)'
;MEFPFEVDKSPIFELILIAQFLHDLSVACVIAMLNALLVTLVLHVSGQIDIMRQGFKEISTKNNASRSSLTVIKNLINRHQKIIDLSDNIEDLFSNIALLQFIWNTLVICCIGFVIVISIGTEEGATMITKSLIFYVAITLEAFVFCYAGEYLSAKSKSISDAAYECFWYDLTPSECRVLMFLMLRSQKRLTITAGKITDLSLEGFTTIMKSSASYISVLSALY
;
A
#
# COMPACT_ATOMS: atom_id res chain seq x y z
N MET A 1 32.02 8.17 2.35
CA MET A 1 32.71 6.88 2.20
C MET A 1 34.19 7.19 2.12
N GLU A 2 35.00 6.70 3.06
CA GLU A 2 36.45 6.75 2.92
C GLU A 2 36.89 5.50 2.14
N PHE A 3 37.44 5.71 0.95
CA PHE A 3 37.98 4.62 0.15
C PHE A 3 39.47 4.43 0.48
N PRO A 4 40.00 3.19 0.46
CA PRO A 4 41.40 2.91 0.75
C PRO A 4 42.37 3.38 -0.36
N PHE A 5 41.90 4.12 -1.36
CA PHE A 5 42.67 4.60 -2.51
C PHE A 5 42.24 6.03 -2.90
N GLU A 6 43.11 6.77 -3.59
CA GLU A 6 42.84 8.16 -4.01
C GLU A 6 41.69 8.20 -5.04
N VAL A 7 40.54 8.72 -4.62
CA VAL A 7 39.30 8.79 -5.42
C VAL A 7 39.30 9.97 -6.38
N ASP A 8 40.08 11.01 -6.10
CA ASP A 8 40.02 12.30 -6.80
C ASP A 8 40.79 12.32 -8.13
N LYS A 9 41.45 11.21 -8.50
CA LYS A 9 42.26 11.10 -9.73
C LYS A 9 41.48 10.41 -10.85
N SER A 10 41.45 11.01 -12.03
CA SER A 10 40.96 10.36 -13.26
C SER A 10 41.89 9.19 -13.62
N PRO A 11 41.38 8.00 -14.01
CA PRO A 11 39.98 7.68 -14.35
C PRO A 11 39.15 7.08 -13.20
N ILE A 12 39.72 6.93 -12.00
CA ILE A 12 39.09 6.23 -10.86
C ILE A 12 37.84 6.99 -10.38
N PHE A 13 37.91 8.32 -10.33
CA PHE A 13 36.77 9.18 -9.99
C PHE A 13 35.55 8.92 -10.88
N GLU A 14 35.77 8.94 -12.21
CA GLU A 14 34.71 8.75 -13.21
C GLU A 14 34.10 7.35 -13.12
N LEU A 15 34.93 6.32 -12.90
CA LEU A 15 34.47 4.95 -12.70
C LEU A 15 33.60 4.81 -11.45
N ILE A 16 33.98 5.44 -10.33
CA ILE A 16 33.19 5.43 -9.10
C ILE A 16 31.86 6.14 -9.31
N LEU A 17 31.85 7.30 -9.96
CA LEU A 17 30.61 8.02 -10.25
C LEU A 17 29.65 7.19 -11.10
N ILE A 18 30.16 6.54 -12.15
CA ILE A 18 29.35 5.65 -13.00
C ILE A 18 28.82 4.48 -12.17
N ALA A 19 29.65 3.87 -11.32
CA ALA A 19 29.25 2.75 -10.47
C ALA A 19 28.17 3.17 -9.45
N GLN A 20 28.31 4.32 -8.81
CA GLN A 20 27.32 4.86 -7.87
C GLN A 20 26.01 5.18 -8.58
N PHE A 21 26.05 5.82 -9.75
CA PHE A 21 24.85 6.11 -10.53
C PHE A 21 24.11 4.83 -10.94
N LEU A 22 24.84 3.80 -11.40
CA LEU A 22 24.25 2.51 -11.74
C LEU A 22 23.65 1.79 -10.53
N HIS A 23 24.32 1.88 -9.37
CA HIS A 23 23.81 1.33 -8.12
C HIS A 23 22.51 2.01 -7.69
N ASP A 24 22.48 3.34 -7.66
CA ASP A 24 21.30 4.10 -7.23
C ASP A 24 20.13 3.93 -8.20
N LEU A 25 20.41 3.87 -9.52
CA LEU A 25 19.41 3.53 -10.52
C LEU A 25 18.84 2.12 -10.30
N SER A 26 19.69 1.15 -10.01
CA SER A 26 19.26 -0.23 -9.71
C SER A 26 18.36 -0.29 -8.47
N VAL A 27 18.76 0.39 -7.38
CA VAL A 27 17.97 0.45 -6.15
C VAL A 27 16.62 1.12 -6.40
N ALA A 28 16.61 2.25 -7.09
CA ALA A 28 15.38 2.95 -7.47
C ALA A 28 14.46 2.07 -8.32
N CYS A 29 15.00 1.30 -9.27
CA CYS A 29 14.23 0.36 -10.07
C CYS A 29 13.62 -0.76 -9.21
N VAL A 30 14.37 -1.35 -8.28
CA VAL A 30 13.85 -2.40 -7.38
C VAL A 30 12.70 -1.87 -6.53
N ILE A 31 12.88 -0.69 -5.95
CA ILE A 31 11.85 -0.02 -5.16
C ILE A 31 10.60 0.28 -6.00
N ALA A 32 10.78 0.81 -7.22
CA ALA A 32 9.68 1.10 -8.13
C ALA A 32 8.93 -0.20 -8.52
N MET A 33 9.65 -1.29 -8.76
CA MET A 33 9.04 -2.59 -9.05
C MET A 33 8.24 -3.14 -7.86
N LEU A 34 8.75 -3.01 -6.63
CA LEU A 34 8.02 -3.42 -5.42
C LEU A 34 6.73 -2.63 -5.24
N ASN A 35 6.79 -1.31 -5.40
CA ASN A 35 5.64 -0.42 -5.38
C ASN A 35 4.61 -0.78 -6.46
N ALA A 36 5.07 -0.96 -7.70
CA ALA A 36 4.21 -1.34 -8.82
C ALA A 36 3.55 -2.71 -8.59
N LEU A 37 4.30 -3.68 -8.05
CA LEU A 37 3.78 -5.00 -7.71
C LEU A 37 2.67 -4.92 -6.67
N LEU A 38 2.89 -4.18 -5.57
CA LEU A 38 1.88 -3.98 -4.52
C LEU A 38 0.60 -3.39 -5.10
N VAL A 39 0.73 -2.27 -5.82
CA VAL A 39 -0.42 -1.57 -6.42
C VAL A 39 -1.14 -2.48 -7.42
N THR A 40 -0.41 -3.20 -8.26
CA THR A 40 -1.01 -4.11 -9.25
C THR A 40 -1.77 -5.24 -8.59
N LEU A 41 -1.23 -5.85 -7.53
CA LEU A 41 -1.89 -6.92 -6.79
C LEU A 41 -3.16 -6.41 -6.10
N VAL A 42 -3.10 -5.25 -5.45
CA VAL A 42 -4.26 -4.60 -4.82
C VAL A 42 -5.33 -4.26 -5.86
N LEU A 43 -4.95 -3.70 -7.01
CA LEU A 43 -5.88 -3.40 -8.10
C LEU A 43 -6.47 -4.69 -8.70
N HIS A 44 -5.68 -5.76 -8.81
CA HIS A 44 -6.17 -7.05 -9.28
C HIS A 44 -7.24 -7.62 -8.34
N VAL A 45 -6.95 -7.66 -7.03
CA VAL A 45 -7.94 -8.07 -6.02
C VAL A 45 -9.19 -7.19 -6.09
N SER A 46 -9.00 -5.88 -6.21
CA SER A 46 -10.11 -4.93 -6.31
C SER A 46 -10.98 -5.17 -7.55
N GLY A 47 -10.37 -5.53 -8.68
CA GLY A 47 -11.09 -5.95 -9.89
C GLY A 47 -11.85 -7.26 -9.70
N GLN A 48 -11.27 -8.24 -9.00
CA GLN A 48 -12.00 -9.48 -8.65
C GLN A 48 -13.21 -9.21 -7.75
N ILE A 49 -13.08 -8.25 -6.81
CA ILE A 49 -14.21 -7.79 -5.99
C ILE A 49 -15.30 -7.17 -6.87
N ASP A 50 -14.96 -6.31 -7.84
CA ASP A 50 -15.96 -5.72 -8.74
C ASP A 50 -16.69 -6.78 -9.59
N ILE A 51 -15.97 -7.78 -10.09
CA ILE A 51 -16.56 -8.92 -10.81
C ILE A 51 -17.52 -9.69 -9.89
N MET A 52 -17.14 -9.91 -8.64
CA MET A 52 -18.01 -10.56 -7.64
C MET A 52 -19.27 -9.73 -7.37
N ARG A 53 -19.15 -8.40 -7.26
CA ARG A 53 -20.28 -7.47 -7.11
C ARG A 53 -21.25 -7.54 -8.29
N GLN A 54 -20.73 -7.64 -9.51
CA GLN A 54 -21.58 -7.85 -10.70
C GLN A 54 -22.32 -9.17 -10.62
N GLY A 55 -21.68 -10.24 -10.14
CA GLY A 55 -22.33 -11.53 -9.94
C GLY A 55 -23.48 -11.49 -8.90
N PHE A 56 -23.42 -10.63 -7.88
CA PHE A 56 -24.56 -10.40 -6.99
C PHE A 56 -25.73 -9.71 -7.70
N LYS A 57 -25.48 -8.78 -8.63
CA LYS A 57 -26.53 -8.14 -9.43
C LYS A 57 -27.21 -9.12 -10.40
N GLU A 58 -26.47 -10.11 -10.90
CA GLU A 58 -27.03 -11.19 -11.74
C GLU A 58 -28.01 -12.08 -10.96
N ILE A 59 -27.76 -12.30 -9.66
CA ILE A 59 -28.72 -12.99 -8.78
C ILE A 59 -30.04 -12.20 -8.70
N SER A 60 -29.96 -10.87 -8.58
CA SER A 60 -31.15 -10.00 -8.53
C SER A 60 -31.95 -9.95 -9.84
N THR A 61 -31.35 -10.24 -11.00
CA THR A 61 -32.02 -10.09 -12.30
C THR A 61 -32.61 -11.39 -12.85
N LYS A 62 -32.07 -12.55 -12.48
CA LYS A 62 -32.56 -13.86 -12.95
C LYS A 62 -33.69 -14.40 -12.07
N ASN A 63 -34.91 -13.95 -12.36
CA ASN A 63 -36.10 -14.32 -11.59
C ASN A 63 -36.65 -15.75 -11.81
N ASN A 64 -35.98 -16.65 -12.57
CA ASN A 64 -36.56 -17.95 -12.94
C ASN A 64 -35.50 -19.04 -13.18
N ALA A 65 -35.22 -19.85 -12.15
CA ALA A 65 -34.76 -21.26 -12.16
C ALA A 65 -33.85 -21.53 -10.94
N SER A 66 -34.42 -22.11 -9.88
CA SER A 66 -33.77 -22.44 -8.59
C SER A 66 -32.48 -23.28 -8.67
N ARG A 67 -32.23 -23.95 -9.81
CA ARG A 67 -30.99 -24.72 -10.03
C ARG A 67 -29.82 -23.85 -10.50
N SER A 68 -30.13 -22.72 -11.15
CA SER A 68 -29.12 -21.79 -11.66
C SER A 68 -28.59 -20.85 -10.55
N SER A 69 -29.45 -20.45 -9.61
CA SER A 69 -29.10 -19.59 -8.46
C SER A 69 -28.07 -20.23 -7.54
N LEU A 70 -28.25 -21.51 -7.18
CA LEU A 70 -27.31 -22.25 -6.32
C LEU A 70 -25.91 -22.35 -6.95
N THR A 71 -25.84 -22.56 -8.27
CA THR A 71 -24.57 -22.65 -8.99
C THR A 71 -23.85 -21.30 -9.02
N VAL A 72 -24.58 -20.20 -9.21
CA VAL A 72 -24.05 -18.84 -9.15
C VAL A 72 -23.55 -18.51 -7.75
N ILE A 73 -24.34 -18.79 -6.71
CA ILE A 73 -23.94 -18.59 -5.30
C ILE A 73 -22.69 -19.39 -4.96
N LYS A 74 -22.62 -20.67 -5.37
CA LYS A 74 -21.43 -21.50 -5.16
C LYS A 74 -20.19 -20.90 -5.83
N ASN A 75 -20.33 -20.38 -7.05
CA ASN A 75 -19.24 -19.72 -7.75
C ASN A 75 -18.80 -18.42 -7.06
N LEU A 76 -19.74 -17.65 -6.51
CA LEU A 76 -19.44 -16.44 -5.74
C LEU A 76 -18.67 -16.75 -4.46
N ILE A 77 -19.03 -17.81 -3.74
CA ILE A 77 -18.31 -18.24 -2.53
C ILE A 77 -16.89 -18.67 -2.86
N ASN A 78 -16.72 -19.49 -3.91
CA ASN A 78 -15.40 -19.92 -4.34
C ASN A 78 -14.53 -18.71 -4.75
N ARG A 79 -15.13 -17.73 -5.44
CA ARG A 79 -14.45 -16.46 -5.74
C ARG A 79 -14.09 -15.67 -4.49
N HIS A 80 -15.00 -15.55 -3.53
CA HIS A 80 -14.76 -14.86 -2.27
C HIS A 80 -13.60 -15.48 -1.48
N GLN A 81 -13.56 -16.81 -1.42
CA GLN A 81 -12.45 -17.55 -0.80
C GLN A 81 -11.13 -17.26 -1.50
N LYS A 82 -11.09 -17.33 -2.83
CA LYS A 82 -9.88 -16.98 -3.60
C LYS A 82 -9.43 -15.53 -3.40
N ILE A 83 -10.37 -14.59 -3.28
CA ILE A 83 -10.08 -13.19 -2.96
C ILE A 83 -9.43 -13.08 -1.58
N ILE A 84 -10.01 -13.74 -0.58
CA ILE A 84 -9.44 -13.80 0.77
C ILE A 84 -8.04 -14.40 0.73
N ASP A 85 -7.87 -15.57 0.12
CA ASP A 85 -6.58 -16.27 0.05
C ASP A 85 -5.53 -15.40 -0.66
N LEU A 86 -5.90 -14.72 -1.75
CA LEU A 86 -4.98 -13.80 -2.44
C LEU A 86 -4.63 -12.59 -1.58
N SER A 87 -5.60 -12.00 -0.86
CA SER A 87 -5.33 -10.90 0.07
C SER A 87 -4.44 -11.32 1.25
N ASP A 88 -4.66 -12.51 1.81
CA ASP A 88 -3.83 -13.04 2.89
C ASP A 88 -2.40 -13.30 2.40
N ASN A 89 -2.23 -13.83 1.17
CA ASN A 89 -0.90 -13.98 0.55
C ASN A 89 -0.21 -12.62 0.30
N ILE A 90 -0.95 -11.58 -0.08
CA ILE A 90 -0.42 -10.21 -0.22
C ILE A 90 0.01 -9.66 1.15
N GLU A 91 -0.80 -9.88 2.19
CA GLU A 91 -0.48 -9.47 3.56
C GLU A 91 0.81 -10.14 4.05
N ASP A 92 0.92 -11.46 3.94
CA ASP A 92 2.11 -12.18 4.39
C ASP A 92 3.37 -11.79 3.60
N LEU A 93 3.25 -11.49 2.30
CA LEU A 93 4.37 -11.04 1.47
C LEU A 93 4.83 -9.62 1.84
N PHE A 94 3.90 -8.68 1.97
CA PHE A 94 4.22 -7.27 2.13
C PHE A 94 4.32 -6.81 3.59
N SER A 95 3.85 -7.58 4.57
CA SER A 95 3.79 -7.09 5.96
C SER A 95 5.16 -6.70 6.51
N ASN A 96 6.16 -7.57 6.39
CA ASN A 96 7.53 -7.29 6.83
C ASN A 96 8.24 -6.26 5.94
N ILE A 97 7.96 -6.28 4.63
CA ILE A 97 8.53 -5.32 3.67
C ILE A 97 8.06 -3.91 4.03
N ALA A 98 6.77 -3.74 4.28
CA ALA A 98 6.18 -2.47 4.67
C ALA A 98 6.74 -1.97 6.01
N LEU A 99 6.95 -2.86 6.99
CA LEU A 99 7.58 -2.46 8.26
C LEU A 99 8.97 -1.84 8.04
N LEU A 100 9.84 -2.55 7.31
CA LEU A 100 11.20 -2.09 7.02
C LEU A 100 11.19 -0.79 6.22
N GLN A 101 10.34 -0.72 5.18
CA GLN A 101 10.18 0.48 4.37
C GLN A 101 9.75 1.68 5.20
N PHE A 102 8.85 1.50 6.16
CA PHE A 102 8.31 2.59 6.97
C PHE A 102 9.31 3.12 7.99
N ILE A 103 10.10 2.24 8.60
CA ILE A 103 11.22 2.62 9.46
C ILE A 103 12.23 3.44 8.66
N TRP A 104 12.60 2.97 7.47
CA TRP A 104 13.52 3.67 6.57
C TRP A 104 12.97 5.03 6.14
N ASN A 105 11.74 5.08 5.64
CA ASN A 105 11.09 6.32 5.21
C ASN A 105 11.01 7.33 6.34
N THR A 106 10.68 6.90 7.57
CA THR A 106 10.62 7.81 8.73
C THR A 106 11.99 8.40 9.03
N LEU A 107 13.05 7.58 9.07
CA LEU A 107 14.42 8.04 9.31
C LEU A 107 14.83 9.08 8.26
N VAL A 108 14.64 8.77 6.98
CA VAL A 108 15.07 9.65 5.88
C VAL A 108 14.24 10.94 5.84
N ILE A 109 12.93 10.87 6.04
CA ILE A 109 12.05 12.06 6.14
C ILE A 109 12.51 12.98 7.28
N CYS A 110 12.86 12.41 8.45
CA CYS A 110 13.37 13.19 9.58
C CYS A 110 14.69 13.89 9.25
N CYS A 111 15.66 13.16 8.69
CA CYS A 111 16.97 13.72 8.34
C CYS A 111 16.87 14.80 7.26
N ILE A 112 16.12 14.55 6.18
CA ILE A 112 15.93 15.53 5.11
C ILE A 112 15.16 16.74 5.61
N GLY A 113 14.10 16.53 6.42
CA GLY A 113 13.35 17.62 7.02
C GLY A 113 14.22 18.50 7.91
N PHE A 114 15.11 17.92 8.70
CA PHE A 114 16.09 18.66 9.49
C PHE A 114 17.06 19.45 8.60
N VAL A 115 17.61 18.85 7.54
CA VAL A 115 18.47 19.55 6.56
C VAL A 115 17.76 20.74 5.94
N ILE A 116 16.47 20.60 5.60
CA ILE A 116 15.65 21.71 5.09
C ILE A 116 15.58 22.83 6.11
N VAL A 117 15.30 22.53 7.38
CA VAL A 117 15.17 23.54 8.45
C VAL A 117 16.47 24.30 8.69
N ILE A 118 17.61 23.62 8.82
CA ILE A 118 18.90 24.28 9.08
C ILE A 118 19.45 25.06 7.88
N SER A 119 19.00 24.73 6.66
CA SER A 119 19.43 25.43 5.44
C SER A 119 18.72 26.78 5.26
N ILE A 120 17.63 27.05 5.98
CA ILE A 120 16.88 28.31 5.89
C ILE A 120 17.76 29.47 6.38
N GLY A 121 17.96 30.47 5.52
CA GLY A 121 18.73 31.68 5.86
C GLY A 121 20.23 31.58 5.64
N THR A 122 20.73 30.47 5.08
CA THR A 122 22.15 30.32 4.69
C THR A 122 22.40 30.80 3.25
N GLU A 123 23.63 31.21 2.92
CA GLU A 123 24.00 31.73 1.60
C GLU A 123 23.75 30.72 0.46
N GLU A 124 24.01 29.43 0.70
CA GLU A 124 23.74 28.33 -0.25
C GLU A 124 22.38 27.64 0.00
N GLY A 125 21.56 28.19 0.91
CA GLY A 125 20.35 27.55 1.41
C GLY A 125 19.32 27.26 0.34
N ALA A 126 19.13 28.16 -0.63
CA ALA A 126 18.14 27.98 -1.70
C ALA A 126 18.41 26.72 -2.55
N THR A 127 19.68 26.44 -2.88
CA THR A 127 20.07 25.27 -3.66
C THR A 127 19.91 23.98 -2.86
N MET A 128 20.31 24.00 -1.58
CA MET A 128 20.17 22.85 -0.68
C MET A 128 18.71 22.51 -0.39
N ILE A 129 17.86 23.52 -0.15
CA ILE A 129 16.42 23.34 0.06
C ILE A 129 15.78 22.75 -1.20
N THR A 130 16.07 23.29 -2.38
CA THR A 130 15.48 22.80 -3.64
C THR A 130 15.80 21.32 -3.87
N LYS A 131 17.07 20.92 -3.70
CA LYS A 131 17.48 19.51 -3.83
C LYS A 131 16.79 18.63 -2.78
N SER A 132 16.82 19.05 -1.52
CA SER A 132 16.25 18.29 -0.40
C SER A 132 14.75 18.13 -0.50
N LEU A 133 14.04 19.15 -0.98
CA LEU A 133 12.58 19.13 -1.14
C LEU A 133 12.12 18.07 -2.16
N ILE A 134 12.85 17.91 -3.26
CA ILE A 134 12.52 16.90 -4.28
C ILE A 134 12.59 15.49 -3.67
N PHE A 135 13.66 15.19 -2.93
CA PHE A 135 13.79 13.90 -2.24
C PHE A 135 12.76 13.73 -1.13
N TYR A 136 12.46 14.79 -0.38
CA TYR A 136 11.44 14.78 0.66
C TYR A 136 10.06 14.40 0.10
N VAL A 137 9.66 15.04 -1.00
CA VAL A 137 8.39 14.75 -1.68
C VAL A 137 8.39 13.32 -2.23
N ALA A 138 9.48 12.87 -2.85
CA ALA A 138 9.57 11.53 -3.43
C ALA A 138 9.37 10.43 -2.37
N ILE A 139 10.08 10.50 -1.24
CA ILE A 139 9.99 9.50 -0.17
C ILE A 139 8.64 9.56 0.55
N THR A 140 8.09 10.76 0.72
CA THR A 140 6.74 10.93 1.27
C THR A 140 5.68 10.32 0.36
N LEU A 141 5.80 10.51 -0.96
CA LEU A 141 4.90 9.94 -1.95
C LEU A 141 4.98 8.41 -1.95
N GLU A 142 6.17 7.84 -1.82
CA GLU A 142 6.35 6.40 -1.68
C GLU A 142 5.62 5.85 -0.45
N ALA A 143 5.82 6.45 0.73
CA ALA A 143 5.09 6.05 1.94
C ALA A 143 3.56 6.16 1.75
N PHE A 144 3.12 7.22 1.07
CA PHE A 144 1.71 7.43 0.74
C PHE A 144 1.15 6.32 -0.15
N VAL A 145 1.88 5.85 -1.17
CA VAL A 145 1.43 4.78 -2.08
C VAL A 145 1.13 3.49 -1.32
N PHE A 146 1.98 3.08 -0.38
CA PHE A 146 1.75 1.90 0.46
C PHE A 146 0.48 2.04 1.30
N CYS A 147 0.33 3.16 2.02
CA CYS A 147 -0.84 3.43 2.85
C CYS A 147 -2.13 3.53 2.03
N TYR A 148 -2.06 4.17 0.86
CA TYR A 148 -3.19 4.29 -0.06
C TYR A 148 -3.60 2.92 -0.60
N ALA A 149 -2.66 2.07 -0.97
CA ALA A 149 -2.96 0.72 -1.44
C ALA A 149 -3.67 -0.12 -0.36
N GLY A 150 -3.19 -0.08 0.89
CA GLY A 150 -3.84 -0.76 2.01
C GLY A 150 -5.24 -0.22 2.32
N GLU A 151 -5.39 1.10 2.36
CA GLU A 151 -6.69 1.78 2.56
C GLU A 151 -7.67 1.40 1.44
N TYR A 152 -7.21 1.46 0.18
CA TYR A 152 -8.02 1.15 -0.98
C TYR A 152 -8.53 -0.30 -0.95
N LEU A 153 -7.66 -1.27 -0.64
CA LEU A 153 -8.05 -2.67 -0.49
C LEU A 153 -9.08 -2.85 0.63
N SER A 154 -8.82 -2.25 1.79
CA SER A 154 -9.70 -2.31 2.97
C SER A 154 -11.08 -1.74 2.66
N ALA A 155 -11.14 -0.55 2.05
CA ALA A 155 -12.37 0.07 1.61
C ALA A 155 -13.11 -0.76 0.56
N LYS A 156 -12.39 -1.32 -0.43
CA LYS A 156 -12.98 -2.16 -1.47
C LYS A 156 -13.55 -3.45 -0.89
N SER A 157 -12.88 -4.07 0.09
CA SER A 157 -13.36 -5.30 0.74
C SER A 157 -14.73 -5.13 1.41
N LYS A 158 -14.99 -3.95 1.99
CA LYS A 158 -16.27 -3.64 2.62
C LYS A 158 -17.44 -3.68 1.62
N SER A 159 -17.20 -3.26 0.38
CA SER A 159 -18.21 -3.23 -0.68
C SER A 159 -18.75 -4.61 -1.09
N ILE A 160 -18.09 -5.70 -0.70
CA ILE A 160 -18.59 -7.07 -0.88
C ILE A 160 -19.85 -7.28 -0.03
N SER A 161 -19.79 -6.90 1.24
CA SER A 161 -20.93 -7.03 2.16
C SER A 161 -22.09 -6.15 1.71
N ASP A 162 -21.81 -4.92 1.26
CA ASP A 162 -22.84 -4.01 0.76
C ASP A 162 -23.54 -4.58 -0.47
N ALA A 163 -22.78 -5.10 -1.45
CA ALA A 163 -23.35 -5.72 -2.64
C ALA A 163 -24.13 -7.01 -2.36
N ALA A 164 -23.68 -7.80 -1.39
CA ALA A 164 -24.41 -8.96 -0.93
C ALA A 164 -25.75 -8.54 -0.28
N TYR A 165 -25.78 -7.42 0.44
CA TYR A 165 -26.99 -6.93 1.12
C TYR A 165 -28.00 -6.34 0.14
N GLU A 166 -27.53 -5.67 -0.91
CA GLU A 166 -28.35 -5.10 -1.98
C GLU A 166 -28.95 -6.15 -2.93
N CYS A 167 -28.52 -7.42 -2.86
CA CYS A 167 -29.14 -8.44 -3.69
C CYS A 167 -30.58 -8.76 -3.22
N PHE A 168 -31.43 -9.30 -4.09
CA PHE A 168 -32.81 -9.70 -3.73
C PHE A 168 -32.81 -11.01 -2.91
N TRP A 169 -32.15 -10.97 -1.76
CA TRP A 169 -31.99 -12.11 -0.86
C TRP A 169 -33.33 -12.65 -0.35
N TYR A 170 -34.39 -11.84 -0.32
CA TYR A 170 -35.73 -12.24 0.09
C TYR A 170 -36.43 -13.16 -0.94
N ASP A 171 -35.97 -13.18 -2.19
CA ASP A 171 -36.47 -14.07 -3.24
C ASP A 171 -35.69 -15.40 -3.31
N LEU A 172 -34.64 -15.56 -2.49
CA LEU A 172 -33.83 -16.77 -2.42
C LEU A 172 -34.46 -17.83 -1.51
N THR A 173 -34.09 -19.09 -1.72
CA THR A 173 -34.52 -20.18 -0.82
C THR A 173 -33.89 -20.02 0.58
N PRO A 174 -34.51 -20.53 1.65
CA PRO A 174 -33.94 -20.45 3.00
C PRO A 174 -32.52 -21.01 3.13
N SER A 175 -32.16 -22.02 2.32
CA SER A 175 -30.79 -22.54 2.24
C SER A 175 -29.81 -21.54 1.64
N GLU A 176 -30.20 -20.86 0.56
CA GLU A 176 -29.36 -19.86 -0.13
C GLU A 176 -29.18 -18.60 0.73
N CYS A 177 -30.25 -18.14 1.40
CA CYS A 177 -30.17 -17.02 2.35
C CYS A 177 -29.16 -17.26 3.46
N ARG A 178 -29.17 -18.47 4.06
CA ARG A 178 -28.19 -18.83 5.11
C ARG A 178 -26.76 -18.74 4.61
N VAL A 179 -26.50 -19.21 3.40
CA VAL A 179 -25.17 -19.20 2.79
C VAL A 179 -24.71 -17.76 2.52
N LEU A 180 -25.60 -16.92 1.98
CA LEU A 180 -25.34 -15.50 1.77
C LEU A 180 -25.04 -14.76 3.08
N MET A 181 -25.77 -15.10 4.15
CA MET A 181 -25.54 -14.53 5.48
C MET A 181 -24.14 -14.87 6.02
N PHE A 182 -23.67 -16.11 5.84
CA PHE A 182 -22.28 -16.46 6.19
C PHE A 182 -21.24 -15.66 5.39
N LEU A 183 -21.50 -15.43 4.10
CA LEU A 183 -20.63 -14.62 3.26
C LEU A 183 -20.57 -13.17 3.76
N MET A 184 -21.71 -12.57 4.10
CA MET A 184 -21.77 -11.22 4.69
C MET A 184 -20.99 -11.16 6.00
N LEU A 185 -21.23 -12.10 6.92
CA LEU A 185 -20.52 -12.18 8.21
C LEU A 185 -19.01 -12.27 8.01
N ARG A 186 -18.53 -13.09 7.07
CA ARG A 186 -17.10 -13.19 6.75
C ARG A 186 -16.55 -11.90 6.14
N SER A 187 -17.34 -11.21 5.32
CA SER A 187 -16.97 -9.97 4.65
C SER A 187 -16.90 -8.76 5.60
N GLN A 188 -17.47 -8.85 6.80
CA GLN A 188 -17.32 -7.80 7.84
C GLN A 188 -15.88 -7.69 8.34
N LYS A 189 -15.11 -8.79 8.31
CA LYS A 189 -13.67 -8.74 8.54
C LYS A 189 -12.99 -8.23 7.27
N ARG A 190 -12.58 -6.96 7.31
CA ARG A 190 -11.90 -6.26 6.21
C ARG A 190 -10.62 -6.99 5.81
N LEU A 191 -10.32 -6.92 4.51
CA LEU A 191 -9.04 -7.38 3.96
C LEU A 191 -8.06 -6.21 4.08
N THR A 192 -7.08 -6.32 4.97
CA THR A 192 -6.11 -5.26 5.26
C THR A 192 -4.69 -5.76 5.03
N ILE A 193 -3.79 -4.83 4.74
CA ILE A 193 -2.35 -5.08 4.71
C ILE A 193 -1.79 -4.38 5.93
N THR A 194 -0.90 -5.04 6.67
CA THR A 194 -0.29 -4.50 7.89
C THR A 194 1.16 -4.13 7.66
N ALA A 195 1.73 -3.26 8.48
CA ALA A 195 3.17 -3.14 8.65
C ALA A 195 3.60 -4.00 9.84
N GLY A 196 4.24 -5.14 9.56
CA GLY A 196 4.80 -6.06 10.54
C GLY A 196 3.78 -6.64 11.53
N LYS A 197 2.50 -6.71 11.15
CA LYS A 197 1.37 -7.09 12.02
C LYS A 197 1.17 -6.18 13.24
N ILE A 198 1.76 -4.98 13.24
CA ILE A 198 1.67 -3.99 14.32
C ILE A 198 0.56 -2.98 14.03
N THR A 199 0.53 -2.44 12.81
CA THR A 199 -0.43 -1.41 12.39
C THR A 199 -0.95 -1.70 10.99
N ASP A 200 -2.19 -1.33 10.72
CA ASP A 200 -2.74 -1.37 9.37
C ASP A 200 -2.07 -0.32 8.48
N LEU A 201 -1.83 -0.66 7.21
CA LEU A 201 -1.49 0.30 6.16
C LEU A 201 -2.75 1.08 5.79
N SER A 202 -2.87 2.26 6.38
CA SER A 202 -4.02 3.16 6.21
C SER A 202 -3.55 4.61 6.05
N LEU A 203 -4.45 5.47 5.60
CA LEU A 203 -4.18 6.92 5.54
C LEU A 203 -3.99 7.52 6.95
N GLU A 204 -4.60 6.91 7.96
CA GLU A 204 -4.36 7.25 9.37
C GLU A 204 -2.93 6.89 9.81
N GLY A 205 -2.43 5.71 9.40
CA GLY A 205 -1.05 5.29 9.61
C GLY A 205 -0.05 6.27 8.97
N PHE A 206 -0.30 6.68 7.72
CA PHE A 206 0.50 7.71 7.04
C PHE A 206 0.56 9.02 7.82
N THR A 207 -0.60 9.49 8.30
CA THR A 207 -0.68 10.73 9.08
C THR A 207 0.11 10.63 10.39
N THR A 208 0.08 9.46 11.03
CA THR A 208 0.82 9.19 12.27
C THR A 208 2.33 9.26 12.05
N ILE A 209 2.82 8.75 10.92
CA ILE A 209 4.24 8.83 10.54
C ILE A 209 4.64 10.26 10.29
N MET A 210 3.86 11.02 9.51
CA MET A 210 4.17 12.43 9.24
C MET A 210 4.23 13.27 10.52
N LYS A 211 3.31 13.04 11.45
CA LYS A 211 3.32 13.70 12.77
C LYS A 211 4.56 13.31 13.60
N SER A 212 4.92 12.02 13.58
CA SER A 212 6.11 11.52 14.28
C SER A 212 7.38 12.15 13.71
N SER A 213 7.52 12.18 12.38
CA SER A 213 8.65 12.79 11.70
C SER A 213 8.77 14.29 12.02
N ALA A 214 7.67 15.04 11.96
CA ALA A 214 7.66 16.46 12.33
C ALA A 214 8.06 16.71 13.80
N SER A 215 7.66 15.81 14.70
CA SER A 215 8.05 15.86 16.12
C SER A 215 9.56 15.64 16.28
N TYR A 216 10.13 14.63 15.60
CA TYR A 216 11.57 14.38 15.62
C TYR A 216 12.38 15.52 15.01
N ILE A 217 11.92 16.10 13.89
CA ILE A 217 12.54 17.29 13.29
C ILE A 217 12.58 18.43 14.31
N SER A 218 11.47 18.67 15.02
CA SER A 218 11.38 19.73 16.03
C SER A 218 12.38 19.52 17.18
N VAL A 219 12.55 18.27 17.63
CA VAL A 219 13.55 17.93 18.67
C VAL A 219 14.96 18.14 18.16
N LEU A 220 15.29 17.68 16.94
CA LEU A 220 16.61 17.87 16.35
C LEU A 220 16.95 19.35 16.18
N SER A 221 16.00 20.15 15.71
CA SER A 221 16.15 21.60 15.56
C SER A 221 16.29 22.35 16.88
N ALA A 222 15.78 21.80 17.99
CA ALA A 222 15.95 22.39 19.32
C ALA A 222 17.28 22.00 19.99
N LEU A 223 17.89 20.89 19.57
CA LEU A 223 19.17 20.40 20.09
C LEU A 223 20.39 20.99 19.36
N TYR A 224 20.20 21.42 18.10
CA TYR A 224 21.20 22.09 17.28
C TYR A 224 21.22 23.60 17.54
#